data_AF-A0AAW2QHY7-F1
#
_entry.id   AF-A0AAW2QHY7-F1
#
_cell.length_a   1.000
_cell.length_b   1.000
_cell.length_c   1.000
_cell.angle_alpha   90.00
_cell.angle_beta   90.00
_cell.angle_gamma   90.00
#
_symmetry.space_group_name_H-M   'P 1'
#
loop_
_entity.id
_entity.type
_entity.pdbx_description
1 polymer ?
#
loop_
_entity_poly.entity_id
_entity_poly.type
_entity_poly.pdbx_seq_one_letter_code
_entity_poly.pdbx_strand_id
1 'polypeptide(L)'
;MWIDLPTFLNTVQKSWELPTRGYGMYKLQQKLYKIKDTLKEWNRQVFGNVFSTVEQAKEAATAAKKAFDRDSLDSNLIALNKHNAALVQALTIEAKF
;
A
#
# COMPACT_ATOMS: atom_id res chain seq x y z
N MET A 1 -8.93 1.48 4.94
CA MET A 1 -8.45 1.68 6.32
C MET A 1 -7.85 0.36 6.81
N TRP A 2 -6.87 0.34 7.72
CA TRP A 2 -6.15 -0.91 8.11
C TRP A 2 -7.10 -2.01 8.61
N ILE A 3 -8.13 -1.64 9.35
CA ILE A 3 -9.14 -2.54 9.91
C ILE A 3 -10.02 -3.24 8.87
N ASP A 4 -10.09 -2.71 7.65
CA ASP A 4 -10.89 -3.30 6.56
C ASP A 4 -10.18 -4.51 5.93
N LEU A 5 -8.87 -4.63 6.14
CA LEU A 5 -8.08 -5.73 5.60
C LEU A 5 -8.18 -6.95 6.53
N PRO A 6 -8.66 -8.11 6.03
CA PRO A 6 -8.76 -9.33 6.83
C PRO A 6 -7.40 -9.82 7.35
N THR A 7 -6.30 -9.38 6.74
CA THR A 7 -4.94 -9.70 7.17
C THR A 7 -4.45 -8.89 8.37
N PHE A 8 -5.08 -7.75 8.68
CA PHE A 8 -4.67 -6.88 9.79
C PHE A 8 -4.82 -7.57 11.14
N LEU A 9 -6.03 -8.04 11.46
CA LEU A 9 -6.31 -8.71 12.73
C LEU A 9 -5.47 -9.99 12.88
N ASN A 10 -5.31 -10.77 11.81
CA ASN A 10 -4.48 -11.97 11.82
C ASN A 10 -3.01 -11.64 12.13
N THR A 11 -2.47 -10.56 11.57
CA THR A 11 -1.10 -10.10 11.83
C THR A 11 -0.91 -9.67 13.29
N VAL A 12 -1.87 -8.92 13.84
CA VAL A 12 -1.84 -8.50 15.25
C VAL A 12 -1.94 -9.70 16.18
N GLN A 13 -2.86 -10.63 15.92
CA GLN A 13 -3.05 -11.84 16.73
C GLN A 13 -1.79 -12.70 16.76
N LYS A 14 -1.21 -13.00 15.58
CA LYS A 14 0.06 -13.74 15.48
C LYS A 14 1.19 -13.07 16.26
N SER A 15 1.31 -11.74 16.17
CA SER A 15 2.33 -11.00 16.92
C SER A 15 2.09 -11.06 18.44
N TRP A 16 0.81 -11.01 18.85
CA TRP A 16 0.39 -11.05 20.25
C TRP A 16 0.57 -12.42 20.90
N GLU A 17 0.39 -13.52 20.18
CA GLU A 17 0.54 -14.88 20.72
C GLU A 17 2.00 -15.26 20.97
N LEU A 18 2.96 -14.53 20.38
CA LEU A 18 4.37 -14.84 20.54
C LEU A 18 4.83 -14.71 22.01
N PRO A 19 5.65 -15.65 22.48
CA PRO A 19 6.19 -15.60 23.82
C PRO A 19 7.02 -14.33 24.02
N THR A 20 6.82 -13.68 25.17
CA THR A 20 7.48 -12.42 25.53
C THR A 20 8.02 -12.55 26.95
N ARG A 21 9.29 -12.21 27.15
CA ARG A 21 9.98 -12.32 28.44
C ARG A 21 9.57 -11.18 29.39
N GLY A 22 9.64 -11.44 30.69
CA GLY A 22 9.33 -10.48 31.75
C GLY A 22 7.93 -10.66 32.37
N TYR A 23 7.56 -9.75 33.26
CA TYR A 23 6.38 -9.86 34.13
C TYR A 23 5.54 -8.59 34.16
N GLY A 24 4.26 -8.73 34.52
CA GLY A 24 3.33 -7.61 34.68
C GLY A 24 3.32 -6.65 33.49
N MET A 25 3.45 -5.36 33.79
CA MET A 25 3.39 -4.28 32.80
C MET A 25 4.56 -4.27 31.82
N TYR A 26 5.74 -4.76 32.23
CA TYR A 26 6.88 -4.85 31.32
C TYR A 26 6.58 -5.82 30.16
N LYS A 27 5.94 -6.96 30.46
CA LYS A 27 5.55 -7.94 29.42
C LYS A 27 4.53 -7.34 28.45
N LEU A 28 3.59 -6.54 28.95
CA LEU A 28 2.62 -5.83 28.12
C LEU A 28 3.30 -4.82 27.19
N GLN A 29 4.19 -3.98 27.73
CA GLN A 29 4.95 -2.99 26.93
C GLN A 29 5.74 -3.67 25.80
N GLN A 30 6.42 -4.77 26.09
CA GLN A 30 7.19 -5.52 25.10
C GLN A 30 6.30 -6.09 23.98
N LYS A 31 5.12 -6.61 24.32
CA LYS A 31 4.14 -7.07 23.32
C LYS A 31 3.66 -5.92 22.42
N LEU A 32 3.38 -4.76 23.00
CA LEU A 32 2.95 -3.58 22.24
C LEU A 32 4.04 -3.08 21.30
N TYR A 33 5.31 -3.04 21.72
CA TYR A 33 6.41 -2.70 20.81
C TYR A 33 6.55 -3.68 19.66
N LYS A 34 6.42 -4.98 19.94
CA LYS A 34 6.47 -6.00 18.91
C LYS A 34 5.34 -5.85 17.89
N ILE A 35 4.11 -5.61 18.35
CA ILE A 35 2.98 -5.33 17.47
C ILE A 35 3.27 -4.10 16.62
N LYS A 36 3.75 -3.00 17.22
CA LYS A 36 4.08 -1.77 16.49
C LYS A 36 5.07 -2.05 15.35
N ASP A 37 6.14 -2.79 15.62
CA ASP A 37 7.16 -3.08 14.60
C ASP A 37 6.65 -4.06 13.54
N THR A 38 5.85 -5.06 13.95
CA THR A 38 5.16 -5.97 13.02
C THR A 38 4.22 -5.21 12.09
N LEU A 39 3.45 -4.25 12.63
CA LEU A 39 2.51 -3.44 11.85
C LEU A 39 3.24 -2.48 10.90
N LYS A 40 4.40 -1.94 11.29
CA LYS A 40 5.22 -1.13 10.38
C LYS A 40 5.67 -1.96 9.18
N GLU A 41 6.14 -3.17 9.41
CA GLU A 41 6.57 -4.06 8.33
C GLU A 41 5.39 -4.50 7.47
N TRP A 42 4.28 -4.90 8.09
CA TRP A 42 3.05 -5.27 7.39
C TRP A 42 2.52 -4.11 6.53
N ASN A 43 2.50 -2.89 7.06
CA ASN A 43 2.06 -1.72 6.31
C ASN A 43 2.95 -1.48 5.08
N ARG A 44 4.27 -1.63 5.24
CA ARG A 44 5.22 -1.55 4.13
C ARG A 44 5.00 -2.67 3.09
N GLN A 45 4.68 -3.89 3.50
CA GLN A 45 4.48 -5.00 2.57
C GLN A 45 3.15 -4.92 1.83
N VAL A 46 2.07 -4.54 2.51
CA VAL A 46 0.73 -4.50 1.94
C VAL A 46 0.53 -3.26 1.07
N PHE A 47 1.05 -2.11 1.49
CA PHE A 47 0.80 -0.85 0.83
C PHE A 47 2.04 -0.23 0.17
N GLY A 48 3.23 -0.75 0.48
CA GLY A 48 4.47 -0.21 -0.08
C GLY A 48 4.70 1.25 0.31
N ASN A 49 5.36 1.98 -0.57
CA ASN A 49 5.34 3.43 -0.55
C ASN A 49 4.21 3.90 -1.49
N VAL A 50 3.00 4.03 -0.94
CA VAL A 50 1.79 4.43 -1.68
C VAL A 50 2.04 5.68 -2.51
N PHE A 51 2.74 6.67 -1.95
CA PHE A 51 3.10 7.90 -2.65
C PHE A 51 4.02 7.65 -3.84
N SER A 52 5.01 6.75 -3.70
CA SER A 52 5.88 6.36 -4.82
C SER A 52 5.11 5.62 -5.91
N THR A 53 4.15 4.77 -5.55
CA THR A 53 3.29 4.08 -6.52
C THR A 53 2.41 5.08 -7.28
N VAL A 54 1.89 6.11 -6.62
CA VAL A 54 1.14 7.19 -7.26
C VAL A 54 2.02 7.97 -8.23
N GLU A 55 3.23 8.36 -7.83
CA GLU A 55 4.16 9.08 -8.71
C GLU A 55 4.53 8.26 -9.96
N GLN A 56 4.84 6.97 -9.79
CA GLN A 56 5.10 6.07 -10.93
C GLN A 56 3.89 5.94 -11.86
N ALA A 57 2.68 5.85 -11.30
CA ALA A 57 1.46 5.79 -12.09
C ALA A 57 1.19 7.11 -12.84
N LYS A 58 1.49 8.27 -12.24
CA LYS A 58 1.40 9.59 -12.88
C LYS A 58 2.39 9.70 -14.03
N GLU A 59 3.64 9.29 -13.82
CA GLU A 59 4.67 9.29 -14.86
C GLU A 59 4.27 8.41 -16.05
N ALA A 60 3.78 7.19 -15.78
CA ALA A 60 3.32 6.26 -16.81
C ALA A 60 2.12 6.80 -17.60
N ALA A 61 1.13 7.39 -16.91
CA ALA A 61 -0.02 8.04 -17.56
C ALA A 61 0.41 9.24 -18.43
N THR A 62 1.36 10.04 -17.95
CA THR A 62 1.91 11.18 -18.68
C THR A 62 2.69 10.74 -19.92
N ALA A 63 3.47 9.65 -19.81
CA ALA A 63 4.18 9.07 -20.94
C ALA A 63 3.23 8.50 -22.00
N ALA A 64 2.19 7.77 -21.57
CA ALA A 64 1.17 7.25 -22.48
C ALA A 64 0.41 8.36 -23.19
N LYS A 65 0.12 9.48 -22.49
CA LYS A 65 -0.52 10.65 -23.09
C LYS A 65 0.36 11.29 -24.16
N LYS A 66 1.65 11.49 -23.87
CA LYS A 66 2.63 11.99 -24.86
C LYS A 66 2.78 11.07 -26.07
N ALA A 67 2.65 9.74 -25.89
CA ALA A 67 2.70 8.79 -26.99
C ALA A 67 1.45 8.89 -27.88
N PHE A 68 0.27 9.04 -27.28
CA PHE A 68 -0.98 9.28 -28.01
C PHE A 68 -0.98 10.63 -28.74
N ASP A 69 -0.48 11.70 -28.11
CA ASP A 69 -0.38 13.03 -28.74
C ASP A 69 0.54 13.04 -29.96
N ARG A 70 1.52 12.11 -30.02
CA ARG A 70 2.42 11.92 -31.16
C ARG A 70 1.80 11.06 -32.26
N ASP A 71 1.01 10.06 -31.89
CA ASP A 71 0.42 9.11 -32.82
C ASP A 71 -0.94 8.62 -32.31
N SER A 72 -2.01 9.12 -32.94
CA SER A 72 -3.41 8.94 -32.52
C SER A 72 -4.00 7.57 -32.91
N LEU A 73 -3.23 6.50 -32.70
CA LEU A 73 -3.65 5.12 -32.95
C LEU A 73 -4.53 4.57 -31.80
N ASP A 74 -5.45 3.69 -32.15
CA ASP A 74 -6.32 3.00 -31.17
C ASP A 74 -5.54 2.20 -30.12
N SER A 75 -4.39 1.65 -30.48
CA SER A 75 -3.49 0.95 -29.54
C SER A 75 -2.95 1.88 -28.46
N ASN A 76 -2.58 3.12 -28.83
CA ASN A 76 -2.09 4.14 -27.91
C ASN A 76 -3.22 4.67 -27.01
N LEU A 77 -4.46 4.76 -27.53
CA LEU A 77 -5.64 5.12 -26.75
C LEU A 77 -5.96 4.06 -25.68
N ILE A 78 -5.90 2.76 -26.04
CA ILE A 78 -6.09 1.65 -25.09
C ILE A 78 -5.03 1.70 -23.99
N ALA A 79 -3.77 1.93 -24.35
CA ALA A 79 -2.68 2.06 -23.39
C ALA A 79 -2.88 3.27 -22.46
N LEU A 80 -3.26 4.43 -22.99
CA LEU A 80 -3.56 5.63 -22.22
C LEU A 80 -4.70 5.39 -21.22
N ASN A 81 -5.80 4.79 -21.66
CA ASN A 81 -6.92 4.47 -20.80
C ASN A 81 -6.53 3.49 -19.69
N LYS A 82 -5.70 2.49 -20.00
CA LYS A 82 -5.17 1.54 -19.01
C LYS A 82 -4.31 2.22 -17.96
N HIS A 83 -3.39 3.10 -18.37
CA HIS A 83 -2.51 3.81 -17.43
C HIS A 83 -3.28 4.84 -16.60
N ASN A 84 -4.27 5.53 -17.18
CA ASN A 84 -5.17 6.42 -16.44
C ASN A 84 -6.01 5.66 -15.41
N ALA A 85 -6.55 4.50 -15.76
CA ALA A 85 -7.30 3.65 -14.82
C ALA A 85 -6.41 3.21 -13.64
N ALA A 86 -5.17 2.81 -13.91
CA ALA A 86 -4.20 2.47 -12.87
C ALA A 86 -3.87 3.66 -11.96
N LEU A 87 -3.74 4.87 -12.52
CA LEU A 87 -3.54 6.10 -11.76
C LEU A 87 -4.74 6.42 -10.85
N VAL A 88 -5.97 6.30 -11.36
CA VAL A 88 -7.19 6.50 -10.56
C VAL A 88 -7.27 5.51 -9.40
N GLN A 89 -6.91 4.25 -9.63
CA GLN A 89 -6.85 3.25 -8.56
C GLN A 89 -5.80 3.61 -7.50
N ALA A 90 -4.60 4.05 -7.91
CA ALA A 90 -3.54 4.47 -7.00
C ALA A 90 -3.96 5.68 -6.15
N LEU A 91 -4.57 6.71 -6.76
CA LEU A 91 -5.12 7.88 -6.05
C LEU A 91 -6.26 7.50 -5.10
N THR A 92 -7.09 6.54 -5.47
CA THR A 92 -8.17 6.03 -4.60
C THR A 92 -7.61 5.32 -3.37
N ILE A 93 -6.47 4.64 -3.51
CA ILE A 93 -5.76 4.02 -2.38
C ILE A 93 -5.12 5.11 -1.51
N GLU A 94 -4.43 6.08 -2.11
CA GLU A 94 -3.84 7.23 -1.40
C GLU A 94 -4.87 8.04 -0.61
N ALA A 95 -6.05 8.33 -1.19
CA ALA A 95 -7.10 9.08 -0.50
C ALA A 95 -7.72 8.34 0.71
N LYS A 96 -7.46 7.03 0.83
CA LYS A 96 -7.89 6.19 1.97
C LYS A 96 -6.80 6.07 3.04
N PHE A 97 -5.62 6.65 2.81
CA PHE A 97 -4.52 6.81 3.76
C PHE A 97 -4.60 8.17 4.46
#